data_AF-A0A8H4QSE3-F1
#
_entry.id   AF-A0A8H4QSE3-F1
#
_cell.length_a   1.000
_cell.length_b   1.000
_cell.length_c   1.000
_cell.angle_alpha   90.00
_cell.angle_beta   90.00
_cell.angle_gamma   90.00
#
_symmetry.space_group_name_H-M   'P 1'
#
loop_
_entity.id
_entity.type
_entity.pdbx_description
1 polymer ?
#
loop_
_entity_poly.entity_id
_entity_poly.type
_entity_poly.pdbx_seq_one_letter_code
_entity_poly.pdbx_strand_id
1 'polypeptide(L)'
;MSASKLISPFTGPLTPTAIETFLGQCEDAFEIYAATKAATSPELSVSTKIRMVGTQMQEPAMAAWWSAGRSDYLKLTSWKDFEKQIRSRFMPKGYKLMALRTFFRCSQAGLPFLDYAAALADARNAVGTSVISVAIYKYQLLFHAHHMLILRIMAMPDFDIDTINFDNLVALMAMQWDSLVAEGTARMTTAAPRLSQASPSVSATQPRLPPLTDAEKERLSAVGGCWRCRKVPKDTSWTPHVGRTCPGDAAQGISPGRDYVPQPQVQVKREPAGAVMLLPVRNDDGEDQPDLYPDDEDQPDLPPRFTAAFANIHTSTDDYFDDDTD
;
A
#
# COMPACT_ATOMS: atom_id res chain seq x y z
N MET A 1 -2.85 30.46 -36.16
CA MET A 1 -3.28 29.07 -35.89
C MET A 1 -4.67 29.11 -35.25
N SER A 2 -5.51 28.10 -35.43
CA SER A 2 -6.81 28.04 -34.73
C SER A 2 -6.61 27.51 -33.31
N ALA A 3 -7.03 28.27 -32.30
CA ALA A 3 -6.72 28.00 -30.89
C ALA A 3 -7.21 26.61 -30.41
N SER A 4 -8.25 26.07 -31.05
CA SER A 4 -8.80 24.73 -30.79
C SER A 4 -7.82 23.57 -30.99
N LYS A 5 -6.66 23.79 -31.63
CA LYS A 5 -5.59 22.79 -31.80
C LYS A 5 -4.56 22.78 -30.68
N LEU A 6 -4.63 23.69 -29.71
CA LEU A 6 -3.61 23.83 -28.65
C LEU A 6 -3.82 22.90 -27.46
N ILE A 7 -5.05 22.41 -27.24
CA ILE A 7 -5.41 21.59 -26.08
C ILE A 7 -5.80 20.19 -26.56
N SER A 8 -5.11 19.18 -26.05
CA SER A 8 -5.39 17.77 -26.33
C SER A 8 -6.73 17.33 -25.74
N PRO A 9 -7.49 16.44 -26.41
CA PRO A 9 -8.66 15.78 -25.83
C PRO A 9 -8.36 15.04 -24.53
N PHE A 10 -9.13 15.34 -23.48
CA PHE A 10 -9.15 14.53 -22.26
C PHE A 10 -10.13 13.37 -22.43
N THR A 11 -9.60 12.17 -22.59
CA THR A 11 -10.37 10.92 -22.77
C THR A 11 -10.43 10.07 -21.48
N GLY A 12 -9.83 10.56 -20.39
CA GLY A 12 -9.71 9.85 -19.11
C GLY A 12 -8.29 9.26 -18.91
N PRO A 13 -8.09 8.48 -17.83
CA PRO A 13 -9.06 8.14 -16.79
C PRO A 13 -9.31 9.30 -15.81
N LEU A 14 -10.41 9.26 -15.05
CA LEU A 14 -10.71 10.22 -13.97
C LEU A 14 -9.87 9.95 -12.70
N THR A 15 -8.54 10.02 -12.83
CA THR A 15 -7.60 9.95 -11.70
C THR A 15 -7.10 11.35 -11.34
N PRO A 16 -6.71 11.62 -10.06
CA PRO A 16 -6.14 12.91 -9.68
C PRO A 16 -4.97 13.33 -10.56
N THR A 17 -4.04 12.41 -10.84
CA THR A 17 -2.88 12.65 -11.70
C THR A 17 -3.29 13.06 -13.11
N ALA A 18 -4.15 12.29 -13.78
CA ALA A 18 -4.59 12.60 -15.14
C ALA A 18 -5.37 13.93 -15.23
N ILE A 19 -6.16 14.27 -14.21
CA ILE A 19 -6.88 15.55 -14.14
C ILE A 19 -5.90 16.72 -13.95
N GLU A 20 -4.93 16.64 -13.04
CA GLU A 20 -3.93 17.70 -12.86
C GLU A 20 -3.03 17.84 -14.11
N THR A 21 -2.64 16.73 -14.75
CA THR A 21 -1.91 16.77 -16.03
C THR A 21 -2.72 17.47 -17.13
N PHE A 22 -4.02 17.18 -17.25
CA PHE A 22 -4.88 17.85 -18.23
C PHE A 22 -5.03 19.35 -17.94
N LEU A 23 -5.21 19.75 -16.68
CA LEU A 23 -5.30 21.15 -16.30
C LEU A 23 -3.98 21.90 -16.60
N GLY A 24 -2.82 21.31 -16.26
CA GLY A 24 -1.51 21.85 -16.62
C GLY A 24 -1.35 22.04 -18.13
N GLN A 25 -1.70 21.04 -18.94
CA GLN A 25 -1.69 21.16 -20.42
C GLN A 25 -2.62 22.28 -20.94
N CYS A 26 -3.70 22.59 -20.23
CA CYS A 26 -4.56 23.73 -20.58
C CYS A 26 -3.89 25.07 -20.24
N GLU A 27 -3.21 25.18 -19.11
CA GLU A 27 -2.44 26.37 -18.74
C GLU A 27 -1.27 26.60 -19.71
N ASP A 28 -0.46 25.56 -19.98
CA ASP A 28 0.62 25.58 -20.98
C ASP A 28 0.10 26.06 -22.35
N ALA A 29 -1.04 25.55 -22.80
CA ALA A 29 -1.67 25.95 -24.07
C ALA A 29 -2.11 27.43 -24.09
N PHE A 30 -2.52 27.97 -22.94
CA PHE A 30 -2.85 29.40 -22.83
C PHE A 30 -1.59 30.28 -22.83
N GLU A 31 -0.50 29.84 -22.19
CA GLU A 31 0.78 30.55 -22.20
C GLU A 31 1.42 30.51 -23.60
N ILE A 32 1.42 29.36 -24.26
CA ILE A 32 1.86 29.21 -25.66
C ILE A 32 1.05 30.14 -26.57
N TYR A 33 -0.28 30.23 -26.41
CA TYR A 33 -1.07 31.23 -27.15
C TYR A 33 -0.62 32.66 -26.83
N ALA A 34 -0.43 33.00 -25.57
CA ALA A 34 -0.04 34.36 -25.16
C ALA A 34 1.34 34.75 -25.73
N ALA A 35 2.28 33.81 -25.83
CA ALA A 35 3.61 34.00 -26.40
C ALA A 35 3.65 33.98 -27.95
N THR A 36 2.77 33.22 -28.61
CA THR A 36 2.79 33.01 -30.08
C THR A 36 1.72 33.76 -30.86
N LYS A 37 0.78 34.45 -30.18
CA LYS A 37 -0.23 35.28 -30.86
C LYS A 37 0.43 36.41 -31.64
N ALA A 38 -0.11 36.75 -32.80
CA ALA A 38 0.28 37.97 -33.51
C ALA A 38 -0.11 39.20 -32.69
N ALA A 39 0.63 40.32 -32.82
CA ALA A 39 0.37 41.55 -32.08
C ALA A 39 -1.06 42.12 -32.27
N THR A 40 -1.71 41.80 -33.39
CA THR A 40 -3.10 42.17 -33.72
C THR A 40 -4.16 41.20 -33.17
N SER A 41 -3.76 40.07 -32.58
CA SER A 41 -4.68 39.04 -32.08
C SER A 41 -5.13 39.36 -30.65
N PRO A 42 -6.44 39.29 -30.36
CA PRO A 42 -6.95 39.53 -29.01
C PRO A 42 -6.45 38.47 -28.03
N GLU A 43 -6.39 38.84 -26.75
CA GLU A 43 -6.17 37.89 -25.67
C GLU A 43 -7.38 36.96 -25.48
N LEU A 44 -7.12 35.73 -25.02
CA LEU A 44 -8.18 34.77 -24.72
C LEU A 44 -8.95 35.23 -23.48
N SER A 45 -10.18 35.69 -23.68
CA SER A 45 -11.12 35.93 -22.57
C SER A 45 -11.32 34.66 -21.73
N VAL A 46 -11.65 34.83 -20.45
CA VAL A 46 -11.91 33.70 -19.53
C VAL A 46 -12.97 32.76 -20.08
N SER A 47 -14.06 33.29 -20.64
CA SER A 47 -15.11 32.47 -21.26
C SER A 47 -14.65 31.74 -22.54
N THR A 48 -13.65 32.27 -23.26
CA THR A 48 -13.00 31.57 -24.37
C THR A 48 -12.12 30.42 -23.85
N LYS A 49 -11.29 30.66 -22.82
CA LYS A 49 -10.45 29.64 -22.17
C LYS A 49 -11.29 28.47 -21.66
N ILE A 50 -12.33 28.75 -20.87
CA ILE A 50 -13.28 27.76 -20.34
C ILE A 50 -13.97 26.99 -21.47
N ARG A 51 -14.42 27.69 -22.53
CA ARG A 51 -15.07 27.04 -23.68
C ARG A 51 -14.14 26.07 -24.41
N MET A 52 -12.89 26.47 -24.64
CA MET A 52 -11.90 25.62 -25.32
C MET A 52 -11.67 24.33 -24.55
N VAL A 53 -11.42 24.43 -23.23
CA VAL A 53 -11.18 23.26 -22.37
C VAL A 53 -12.42 22.38 -22.29
N GLY A 54 -13.60 22.96 -22.08
CA GLY A 54 -14.85 22.23 -22.05
C GLY A 54 -15.13 21.44 -23.35
N THR A 55 -14.75 21.97 -24.53
CA THR A 55 -14.86 21.23 -25.79
C THR A 55 -13.85 20.08 -25.95
N GLN A 56 -12.81 20.00 -25.11
CA GLN A 56 -11.85 18.89 -25.09
C GLN A 56 -12.15 17.84 -24.00
N MET A 57 -13.17 18.05 -23.16
CA MET A 57 -13.66 17.05 -22.21
C MET A 57 -14.42 15.96 -22.97
N GLN A 58 -13.74 14.86 -23.32
CA GLN A 58 -14.29 13.74 -24.09
C GLN A 58 -14.52 12.47 -23.26
N GLU A 59 -13.92 12.37 -22.06
CA GLU A 59 -14.29 11.37 -21.06
C GLU A 59 -15.82 11.48 -20.77
N PRO A 60 -16.59 10.38 -20.85
CA PRO A 60 -18.06 10.44 -20.84
C PRO A 60 -18.69 11.21 -19.67
N ALA A 61 -18.23 11.02 -18.44
CA ALA A 61 -18.82 11.69 -17.28
C ALA A 61 -18.48 13.19 -17.24
N MET A 62 -17.27 13.56 -17.64
CA MET A 62 -16.81 14.95 -17.75
C MET A 62 -17.47 15.69 -18.92
N ALA A 63 -17.64 15.02 -20.07
CA ALA A 63 -18.36 15.54 -21.24
C ALA A 63 -19.84 15.82 -20.92
N ALA A 64 -20.52 14.90 -20.23
CA ALA A 64 -21.90 15.07 -19.79
C ALA A 64 -22.06 16.22 -18.78
N TRP A 65 -21.15 16.31 -17.80
CA TRP A 65 -21.11 17.39 -16.81
C TRP A 65 -20.88 18.76 -17.46
N TRP A 66 -19.91 18.86 -18.38
CA TRP A 66 -19.67 20.09 -19.15
C TRP A 66 -20.93 20.49 -19.92
N SER A 67 -21.52 19.55 -20.65
CA SER A 67 -22.70 19.80 -21.48
C SER A 67 -23.89 20.31 -20.67
N ALA A 68 -24.11 19.77 -19.47
CA ALA A 68 -25.20 20.17 -18.57
C ALA A 68 -24.98 21.55 -17.92
N GLY A 69 -23.76 21.85 -17.45
CA GLY A 69 -23.47 23.10 -16.72
C GLY A 69 -22.86 24.24 -17.55
N ARG A 70 -22.63 24.04 -18.85
CA ARG A 70 -21.93 24.97 -19.75
C ARG A 70 -22.37 26.43 -19.65
N SER A 71 -23.68 26.68 -19.55
CA SER A 71 -24.23 28.04 -19.45
C SER A 71 -23.78 28.78 -18.20
N ASP A 72 -23.50 28.06 -17.11
CA ASP A 72 -23.09 28.65 -15.84
C ASP A 72 -21.57 28.70 -15.71
N TYR A 73 -20.85 27.70 -16.21
CA TYR A 73 -19.39 27.73 -16.26
C TYR A 73 -18.86 28.88 -17.12
N LEU A 74 -19.58 29.25 -18.19
CA LEU A 74 -19.22 30.40 -19.03
C LEU A 74 -19.51 31.78 -18.39
N LYS A 75 -20.16 31.83 -17.23
CA LYS A 75 -20.36 33.05 -16.42
C LYS A 75 -19.23 33.28 -15.40
N LEU A 76 -18.33 32.31 -15.21
CA LEU A 76 -17.23 32.41 -14.27
C LEU A 76 -16.24 33.52 -14.69
N THR A 77 -15.83 34.34 -13.72
CA THR A 77 -14.95 35.49 -13.92
C THR A 77 -13.46 35.12 -13.91
N SER A 78 -13.12 33.92 -13.41
CA SER A 78 -11.74 33.43 -13.32
C SER A 78 -11.61 32.02 -13.89
N TRP A 79 -10.47 31.75 -14.53
CA TRP A 79 -10.04 30.41 -14.90
C TRP A 79 -9.94 29.49 -13.67
N LYS A 80 -9.36 30.00 -12.57
CA LYS A 80 -9.17 29.22 -11.32
C LYS A 80 -10.48 28.79 -10.67
N ASP A 81 -11.56 29.53 -10.85
CA ASP A 81 -12.89 29.11 -10.37
C ASP A 81 -13.44 27.94 -11.18
N PHE A 82 -13.18 27.90 -12.48
CA PHE A 82 -13.56 26.76 -13.32
C PHE A 82 -12.73 25.51 -12.98
N GLU A 83 -11.41 25.66 -12.79
CA GLU A 83 -10.59 24.56 -12.30
C GLU A 83 -11.08 24.03 -10.95
N LYS A 84 -11.43 24.93 -10.02
CA LYS A 84 -11.99 24.56 -8.71
C LYS A 84 -13.26 23.73 -8.85
N GLN A 85 -14.12 24.03 -9.82
CA GLN A 85 -15.31 23.22 -10.12
C GLN A 85 -14.93 21.83 -10.65
N ILE A 86 -13.95 21.74 -11.57
CA ILE A 86 -13.44 20.45 -12.09
C ILE A 86 -12.87 19.61 -10.93
N ARG A 87 -11.94 20.18 -10.15
CA ARG A 87 -11.31 19.51 -9.01
C ARG A 87 -12.36 19.07 -7.99
N SER A 88 -13.31 19.94 -7.63
CA SER A 88 -14.40 19.63 -6.70
C SER A 88 -15.35 18.54 -7.20
N ARG A 89 -15.52 18.38 -8.51
CA ARG A 89 -16.44 17.39 -9.10
C ARG A 89 -15.80 16.02 -9.29
N PHE A 90 -14.55 15.98 -9.77
CA PHE A 90 -13.93 14.75 -10.27
C PHE A 90 -12.80 14.21 -9.39
N MET A 91 -12.24 15.00 -8.45
CA MET A 91 -11.26 14.46 -7.51
C MET A 91 -11.95 13.76 -6.33
N PRO A 92 -11.54 12.52 -5.98
CA PRO A 92 -12.03 11.85 -4.79
C PRO A 92 -11.79 12.68 -3.52
N LYS A 93 -12.78 12.73 -2.61
CA LYS A 93 -12.61 13.37 -1.30
C LYS A 93 -11.44 12.71 -0.57
N GLY A 94 -10.51 13.53 -0.06
CA GLY A 94 -9.31 13.03 0.62
C GLY A 94 -8.24 12.43 -0.29
N TYR A 95 -8.27 12.64 -1.62
CA TYR A 95 -7.27 12.07 -2.54
C TYR A 95 -5.82 12.39 -2.11
N LYS A 96 -5.54 13.61 -1.63
CA LYS A 96 -4.21 13.99 -1.12
C LYS A 96 -3.79 13.16 0.10
N LEU A 97 -4.72 12.85 1.01
CA LEU A 97 -4.44 12.00 2.16
C LEU A 97 -4.20 10.54 1.73
N MET A 98 -4.93 10.05 0.71
CA MET A 98 -4.70 8.73 0.14
C MET A 98 -3.37 8.64 -0.63
N ALA A 99 -2.99 9.68 -1.38
CA ALA A 99 -1.68 9.77 -2.03
C ALA A 99 -0.55 9.84 -1.00
N LEU A 100 -0.69 10.62 0.08
CA LEU A 100 0.26 10.67 1.20
C LEU A 100 0.38 9.32 1.93
N ARG A 101 -0.74 8.62 2.15
CA ARG A 101 -0.76 7.24 2.67
C ARG A 101 -0.07 6.27 1.71
N THR A 102 -0.23 6.44 0.40
CA THR A 102 0.42 5.62 -0.62
C THR A 102 1.92 5.86 -0.60
N PHE A 103 2.36 7.12 -0.55
CA PHE A 103 3.76 7.51 -0.45
C PHE A 103 4.48 6.84 0.73
N PHE A 104 3.98 7.00 1.96
CA PHE A 104 4.60 6.39 3.16
C PHE A 104 4.47 4.87 3.26
N ARG A 105 3.59 4.25 2.46
CA ARG A 105 3.44 2.77 2.39
C ARG A 105 4.10 2.16 1.16
N CYS A 106 4.63 2.98 0.25
CA CYS A 106 5.30 2.51 -0.95
C CYS A 106 6.63 1.86 -0.56
N SER A 107 6.84 0.63 -1.02
CA SER A 107 8.07 -0.12 -0.84
C SER A 107 8.38 -0.93 -2.10
N GLN A 108 9.65 -1.23 -2.33
CA GLN A 108 10.07 -1.95 -3.52
C GLN A 108 9.55 -3.40 -3.53
N ALA A 109 9.53 -4.05 -2.36
CA ALA A 109 9.21 -5.47 -2.22
C ALA A 109 9.95 -6.32 -3.28
N GLY A 110 9.21 -7.03 -4.16
CA GLY A 110 9.78 -7.83 -5.25
C GLY A 110 9.86 -7.14 -6.62
N LEU A 111 9.56 -5.84 -6.70
CA LEU A 111 9.51 -5.07 -7.95
C LEU A 111 10.91 -4.64 -8.45
N PRO A 112 11.06 -4.34 -9.75
CA PRO A 112 12.21 -3.58 -10.24
C PRO A 112 12.36 -2.27 -9.48
N PHE A 113 13.61 -1.85 -9.21
CA PHE A 113 13.85 -0.62 -8.45
C PHE A 113 13.26 0.63 -9.15
N LEU A 114 13.35 0.72 -10.48
CA LEU A 114 12.82 1.86 -11.22
C LEU A 114 11.29 1.95 -11.18
N ASP A 115 10.58 0.81 -11.23
CA ASP A 115 9.12 0.77 -11.09
C ASP A 115 8.68 1.27 -9.70
N TYR A 116 9.43 0.89 -8.67
CA TYR A 116 9.24 1.39 -7.30
C TYR A 116 9.51 2.90 -7.19
N ALA A 117 10.62 3.38 -7.75
CA ALA A 117 10.97 4.80 -7.74
C ALA A 117 9.92 5.65 -8.49
N ALA A 118 9.40 5.15 -9.62
CA ALA A 118 8.31 5.78 -10.38
C ALA A 118 7.00 5.84 -9.56
N ALA A 119 6.58 4.72 -8.97
CA ALA A 119 5.38 4.68 -8.11
C ALA A 119 5.49 5.62 -6.90
N LEU A 120 6.68 5.77 -6.32
CA LEU A 120 6.95 6.71 -5.24
C LEU A 120 6.90 8.17 -5.71
N ALA A 121 7.43 8.46 -6.91
CA ALA A 121 7.37 9.78 -7.53
C ALA A 121 5.92 10.20 -7.83
N ASP A 122 5.11 9.32 -8.41
CA ASP A 122 3.69 9.57 -8.69
C ASP A 122 2.90 9.87 -7.41
N ALA A 123 3.14 9.09 -6.35
CA ALA A 123 2.51 9.32 -5.05
C ALA A 123 2.91 10.68 -4.45
N ARG A 124 4.18 11.10 -4.59
CA ARG A 124 4.65 12.43 -4.14
C ARG A 124 4.01 13.56 -4.96
N ASN A 125 4.00 13.43 -6.28
CA ASN A 125 3.47 14.42 -7.21
C ASN A 125 1.97 14.68 -6.98
N ALA A 126 1.19 13.63 -6.67
CA ALA A 126 -0.25 13.75 -6.39
C ALA A 126 -0.59 14.50 -5.08
N VAL A 127 0.34 14.61 -4.13
CA VAL A 127 0.17 15.42 -2.90
C VAL A 127 0.64 16.86 -3.11
N GLY A 128 1.76 17.03 -3.83
CA GLY A 128 2.45 18.29 -4.08
C GLY A 128 3.82 18.34 -3.40
N THR A 129 4.80 18.96 -4.08
CA THR A 129 6.21 18.98 -3.67
C THR A 129 6.49 19.70 -2.35
N SER A 130 5.61 20.60 -1.91
CA SER A 130 5.71 21.33 -0.64
C SER A 130 5.35 20.50 0.59
N VAL A 131 4.59 19.42 0.44
CA VAL A 131 4.14 18.57 1.57
C VAL A 131 5.20 17.54 1.96
N ILE A 132 5.99 17.08 0.98
CA ILE A 132 7.04 16.07 1.17
C ILE A 132 8.39 16.71 0.82
N SER A 133 9.16 17.02 1.87
CA SER A 133 10.50 17.58 1.73
C SER A 133 11.45 16.62 0.99
N VAL A 134 12.50 17.17 0.39
CA VAL A 134 13.48 16.37 -0.36
C VAL A 134 14.17 15.34 0.54
N ALA A 135 14.46 15.68 1.80
CA ALA A 135 15.04 14.75 2.77
C ALA A 135 14.10 13.55 3.04
N ILE A 136 12.84 13.79 3.36
CA ILE A 136 11.83 12.72 3.56
C ILE A 136 11.71 11.86 2.29
N TYR A 137 11.80 12.48 1.10
CA TYR A 137 11.75 11.74 -0.16
C TYR A 137 12.94 10.81 -0.38
N LYS A 138 14.17 11.27 -0.10
CA LYS A 138 15.37 10.41 -0.10
C LYS A 138 15.25 9.26 0.92
N TYR A 139 14.81 9.56 2.14
CA TYR A 139 14.67 8.56 3.21
C TYR A 139 13.62 7.50 2.88
N GLN A 140 12.47 7.92 2.31
CA GLN A 140 11.44 6.99 1.87
C GLN A 140 11.96 6.09 0.74
N LEU A 141 12.67 6.65 -0.25
CA LEU A 141 13.28 5.90 -1.35
C LEU A 141 14.32 4.88 -0.86
N LEU A 142 15.22 5.30 0.05
CA LEU A 142 16.26 4.40 0.56
C LEU A 142 15.67 3.33 1.47
N PHE A 143 15.01 3.71 2.57
CA PHE A 143 14.68 2.77 3.64
C PHE A 143 13.48 1.85 3.34
N HIS A 144 12.73 2.10 2.25
CA HIS A 144 11.69 1.19 1.77
C HIS A 144 12.06 0.47 0.46
N ALA A 145 13.32 0.56 0.02
CA ALA A 145 13.86 -0.29 -1.02
C ALA A 145 14.01 -1.77 -0.56
N HIS A 146 14.40 -2.66 -1.47
CA HIS A 146 14.64 -4.06 -1.15
C HIS A 146 15.81 -4.20 -0.15
N HIS A 147 15.67 -5.06 0.85
CA HIS A 147 16.63 -5.19 1.96
C HIS A 147 18.11 -5.34 1.53
N MET A 148 18.40 -6.15 0.51
CA MET A 148 19.77 -6.30 -0.02
C MET A 148 20.33 -5.02 -0.66
N LEU A 149 19.46 -4.19 -1.25
CA LEU A 149 19.85 -2.91 -1.84
C LEU A 149 20.17 -1.89 -0.75
N ILE A 150 19.35 -1.84 0.31
CA ILE A 150 19.61 -1.01 1.50
C ILE A 150 20.99 -1.34 2.08
N LEU A 151 21.24 -2.62 2.37
CA LEU A 151 22.52 -3.08 2.94
C LEU A 151 23.71 -2.73 2.03
N ARG A 152 23.55 -2.85 0.71
CA ARG A 152 24.62 -2.52 -0.25
C ARG A 152 24.93 -1.03 -0.29
N ILE A 153 23.92 -0.17 -0.29
CA ILE A 153 24.08 1.29 -0.29
C ILE A 153 24.71 1.75 1.04
N MET A 154 24.22 1.23 2.18
CA MET A 154 24.76 1.55 3.50
C MET A 154 26.18 1.03 3.75
N ALA A 155 26.66 0.07 2.96
CA ALA A 155 28.03 -0.43 3.03
C ALA A 155 29.04 0.36 2.15
N MET A 156 28.58 1.36 1.39
CA MET A 156 29.47 2.20 0.59
C MET A 156 30.19 3.23 1.49
N PRO A 157 31.54 3.30 1.47
CA PRO A 157 32.29 4.14 2.42
C PRO A 157 32.08 5.64 2.22
N ASP A 158 31.85 6.08 0.97
CA ASP A 158 31.68 7.49 0.61
C ASP A 158 30.19 7.86 0.39
N PHE A 159 29.25 7.02 0.83
CA PHE A 159 27.82 7.32 0.68
C PHE A 159 27.31 8.24 1.79
N ASP A 160 26.97 9.46 1.39
CA ASP A 160 26.27 10.44 2.22
C ASP A 160 24.91 10.80 1.58
N ILE A 161 23.84 10.53 2.34
CA ILE A 161 22.47 10.79 1.91
C ILE A 161 22.11 12.27 1.90
N ASP A 162 22.80 13.11 2.68
CA ASP A 162 22.47 14.53 2.76
C ASP A 162 23.04 15.30 1.57
N THR A 163 24.29 15.04 1.17
CA THR A 163 24.92 15.66 0.00
C THR A 163 24.48 15.10 -1.36
N ILE A 164 24.19 13.80 -1.49
CA ILE A 164 23.73 13.24 -2.78
C ILE A 164 22.37 13.84 -3.19
N ASN A 165 22.23 14.32 -4.43
CA ASN A 165 20.92 14.79 -4.91
C ASN A 165 19.98 13.59 -5.20
N PHE A 166 18.68 13.85 -5.36
CA PHE A 166 17.70 12.78 -5.52
C PHE A 166 17.92 11.94 -6.79
N ASP A 167 18.23 12.57 -7.92
CA ASP A 167 18.40 11.88 -9.20
C ASP A 167 19.67 11.00 -9.21
N ASN A 168 20.75 11.49 -8.61
CA ASN A 168 21.98 10.71 -8.37
C ASN A 168 21.72 9.53 -7.42
N LEU A 169 20.87 9.70 -6.39
CA LEU A 169 20.49 8.61 -5.49
C LEU A 169 19.67 7.53 -6.24
N VAL A 170 18.70 7.93 -7.07
CA VAL A 170 17.95 7.00 -7.93
C VAL A 170 18.89 6.26 -8.88
N ALA A 171 19.79 6.97 -9.57
CA ALA A 171 20.74 6.35 -10.50
C ALA A 171 21.69 5.36 -9.79
N LEU A 172 22.22 5.73 -8.62
CA LEU A 172 23.06 4.86 -7.80
C LEU A 172 22.29 3.60 -7.37
N MET A 173 21.09 3.77 -6.81
CA MET A 173 20.28 2.64 -6.34
C MET A 173 19.83 1.72 -7.48
N ALA A 174 19.52 2.27 -8.67
CA ALA A 174 19.21 1.47 -9.86
C ALA A 174 20.42 0.62 -10.29
N MET A 175 21.60 1.23 -10.41
CA MET A 175 22.83 0.51 -10.77
C MET A 175 23.16 -0.61 -9.76
N GLN A 176 23.01 -0.33 -8.47
CA GLN A 176 23.26 -1.34 -7.42
C GLN A 176 22.19 -2.45 -7.40
N TRP A 177 20.95 -2.14 -7.78
CA TRP A 177 19.89 -3.13 -7.97
C TRP A 177 20.20 -4.07 -9.14
N ASP A 178 20.60 -3.52 -10.29
CA ASP A 178 20.90 -4.31 -11.48
C ASP A 178 22.10 -5.25 -11.23
N SER A 179 23.12 -4.81 -10.47
CA SER A 179 24.20 -5.68 -9.99
C SER A 179 23.68 -6.82 -9.10
N LEU A 180 22.80 -6.52 -8.13
CA LEU A 180 22.20 -7.53 -7.25
C LEU A 180 21.36 -8.57 -8.01
N VAL A 181 20.69 -8.17 -9.09
CA VAL A 181 19.95 -9.06 -9.98
C VAL A 181 20.91 -9.91 -10.82
N ALA A 182 21.97 -9.31 -11.38
CA ALA A 182 22.98 -10.02 -12.17
C ALA A 182 23.76 -11.07 -11.37
N GLU A 183 24.02 -10.81 -10.09
CA GLU A 183 24.63 -11.75 -9.15
C GLU A 183 23.69 -12.91 -8.73
N GLY A 184 22.39 -12.82 -9.03
CA GLY A 184 21.36 -13.75 -8.56
C GLY A 184 21.00 -13.60 -7.07
N THR A 185 21.57 -12.58 -6.40
CA THR A 185 21.34 -12.25 -4.99
C THR A 185 19.94 -11.68 -4.77
N ALA A 186 19.42 -10.89 -5.72
CA ALA A 186 18.03 -10.46 -5.77
C ALA A 186 17.20 -11.36 -6.70
N ARG A 187 16.33 -12.19 -6.14
CA ARG A 187 15.34 -12.94 -6.93
C ARG A 187 14.11 -12.07 -7.19
N MET A 188 13.95 -11.63 -8.43
CA MET A 188 12.69 -11.06 -8.89
C MET A 188 11.59 -12.11 -8.83
N THR A 189 10.39 -11.73 -8.37
CA THR A 189 9.20 -12.61 -8.38
C THR A 189 8.53 -12.57 -9.76
N THR A 190 9.31 -12.82 -10.81
CA THR A 190 8.78 -13.09 -12.14
C THR A 190 8.29 -14.54 -12.19
N ALA A 191 6.97 -14.72 -12.22
CA ALA A 191 6.34 -16.01 -12.45
C ALA A 191 6.56 -16.45 -13.91
N ALA A 192 7.74 -17.02 -14.18
CA ALA A 192 8.11 -17.62 -15.47
C ALA A 192 8.36 -19.12 -15.30
N PRO A 193 7.93 -19.97 -16.26
CA PRO A 193 8.06 -21.42 -16.14
C PRO A 193 9.53 -21.84 -16.24
N ARG A 194 10.03 -22.51 -15.20
CA ARG A 194 11.41 -23.02 -15.18
C ARG A 194 11.54 -24.24 -16.10
N LEU A 195 12.19 -24.05 -17.25
CA LEU A 195 12.79 -25.15 -17.99
C LEU A 195 13.88 -25.81 -17.12
N SER A 196 13.82 -27.12 -16.99
CA SER A 196 14.65 -27.87 -16.04
C SER A 196 16.06 -28.07 -16.58
N GLN A 197 17.05 -27.46 -15.93
CA GLN A 197 18.43 -27.93 -15.98
C GLN A 197 18.76 -28.64 -14.67
N ALA A 198 19.07 -29.93 -14.77
CA ALA A 198 19.44 -30.76 -13.64
C ALA A 198 20.96 -30.74 -13.43
N SER A 199 21.40 -30.35 -12.24
CA SER A 199 22.72 -30.66 -11.69
C SER A 199 22.53 -31.41 -10.37
N PRO A 200 23.32 -32.47 -10.09
CA PRO A 200 23.04 -33.38 -8.98
C PRO A 200 23.57 -32.84 -7.64
N SER A 201 22.70 -32.20 -6.86
CA SER A 201 22.97 -31.98 -5.44
C SER A 201 22.61 -33.23 -4.63
N VAL A 202 23.63 -33.92 -4.14
CA VAL A 202 23.50 -34.98 -3.12
C VAL A 202 23.05 -34.36 -1.79
N SER A 203 21.75 -34.32 -1.56
CA SER A 203 21.14 -33.99 -0.26
C SER A 203 20.35 -35.19 0.25
N ALA A 204 20.58 -35.53 1.52
CA ALA A 204 19.98 -36.71 2.16
C ALA A 204 18.45 -36.69 2.08
N THR A 205 17.87 -37.81 1.63
CA THR A 205 16.44 -37.98 1.46
C THR A 205 15.74 -38.13 2.80
N GLN A 206 15.26 -37.02 3.38
CA GLN A 206 14.17 -37.12 4.35
C GLN A 206 12.83 -37.26 3.59
N PRO A 207 11.97 -38.21 3.98
CA PRO A 207 10.68 -38.40 3.33
C PRO A 207 9.71 -37.28 3.73
N ARG A 208 9.78 -36.13 3.05
CA ARG A 208 8.71 -35.14 3.13
C ARG A 208 7.46 -35.70 2.45
N LEU A 209 6.34 -35.71 3.18
CA LEU A 209 5.05 -36.02 2.60
C LEU A 209 4.73 -35.06 1.44
N PRO A 210 4.01 -35.50 0.40
CA PRO A 210 3.50 -34.62 -0.66
C PRO A 210 2.62 -33.49 -0.07
N PRO A 211 2.42 -32.37 -0.81
CA PRO A 211 1.38 -31.41 -0.45
C PRO A 211 0.00 -32.11 -0.36
N LEU A 212 -0.86 -31.68 0.58
CA LEU A 212 -2.20 -32.23 0.69
C LEU A 212 -3.05 -31.83 -0.52
N THR A 213 -3.72 -32.81 -1.13
CA THR A 213 -4.78 -32.56 -2.11
C THR A 213 -6.09 -32.22 -1.40
N ASP A 214 -6.99 -31.50 -2.07
CA ASP A 214 -8.24 -31.07 -1.43
C ASP A 214 -9.16 -32.25 -1.07
N ALA A 215 -9.18 -33.31 -1.88
CA ALA A 215 -9.85 -34.58 -1.55
C ALA A 215 -9.26 -35.26 -0.29
N GLU A 216 -7.98 -35.04 -0.01
CA GLU A 216 -7.34 -35.57 1.20
C GLU A 216 -7.61 -34.69 2.44
N LYS A 217 -7.73 -33.36 2.27
CA LYS A 217 -8.24 -32.46 3.32
C LYS A 217 -9.67 -32.82 3.71
N GLU A 218 -10.56 -33.00 2.73
CA GLU A 218 -11.96 -33.38 2.96
C GLU A 218 -12.07 -34.71 3.70
N ARG A 219 -11.32 -35.73 3.25
CA ARG A 219 -11.24 -37.04 3.95
C ARG A 219 -10.76 -36.91 5.39
N LEU A 220 -9.75 -36.07 5.66
CA LEU A 220 -9.23 -35.86 7.01
C LEU A 220 -10.24 -35.10 7.90
N SER A 221 -10.88 -34.05 7.38
CA SER A 221 -11.93 -33.33 8.09
C SER A 221 -13.12 -34.23 8.45
N ALA A 222 -13.56 -35.07 7.52
CA ALA A 222 -14.68 -36.00 7.73
C ALA A 222 -14.46 -37.02 8.86
N VAL A 223 -13.21 -37.23 9.29
CA VAL A 223 -12.85 -38.12 10.41
C VAL A 223 -12.21 -37.39 11.59
N GLY A 224 -12.17 -36.06 11.59
CA GLY A 224 -11.51 -35.26 12.63
C GLY A 224 -9.98 -35.45 12.70
N GLY A 225 -9.35 -35.87 11.61
CA GLY A 225 -7.90 -36.05 11.51
C GLY A 225 -7.15 -34.74 11.26
N CYS A 226 -5.87 -34.69 11.59
CA CYS A 226 -5.06 -33.48 11.45
C CYS A 226 -4.52 -33.32 10.02
N TRP A 227 -4.76 -32.18 9.39
CA TRP A 227 -4.22 -31.86 8.06
C TRP A 227 -2.68 -31.82 7.99
N ARG A 228 -2.00 -31.68 9.14
CA ARG A 228 -0.53 -31.50 9.20
C ARG A 228 0.25 -32.80 9.43
N CYS A 229 -0.20 -33.66 10.35
CA CYS A 229 0.41 -34.99 10.54
C CYS A 229 -0.30 -36.13 9.78
N ARG A 230 -1.45 -35.85 9.15
CA ARG A 230 -2.34 -36.81 8.45
C ARG A 230 -2.88 -37.96 9.30
N LYS A 231 -2.61 -37.97 10.61
CA LYS A 231 -3.15 -38.94 11.55
C LYS A 231 -4.63 -38.69 11.82
N VAL A 232 -5.32 -39.75 12.21
CA VAL A 232 -6.76 -39.78 12.47
C VAL A 232 -7.05 -40.38 13.86
N PRO A 233 -8.24 -40.16 14.46
CA PRO A 233 -8.59 -40.70 15.78
C PRO A 233 -8.53 -42.23 15.96
N LYS A 234 -8.29 -42.99 14.89
CA LYS A 234 -8.10 -44.44 14.93
C LYS A 234 -6.63 -44.88 15.05
N ASP A 235 -5.67 -43.95 14.93
CA ASP A 235 -4.25 -44.26 15.02
C ASP A 235 -3.81 -44.38 16.49
N THR A 236 -2.97 -45.37 16.80
CA THR A 236 -2.48 -45.65 18.17
C THR A 236 -1.59 -44.54 18.76
N SER A 237 -1.17 -43.57 17.93
CA SER A 237 -0.40 -42.39 18.34
C SER A 237 -1.19 -41.08 18.20
N TRP A 238 -2.51 -41.16 18.06
CA TRP A 238 -3.37 -39.98 17.99
C TRP A 238 -3.62 -39.37 19.37
N THR A 239 -3.41 -38.06 19.45
CA THR A 239 -3.97 -37.19 20.49
C THR A 239 -4.93 -36.19 19.81
N PRO A 240 -5.99 -35.70 20.45
CA PRO A 240 -6.85 -34.68 19.87
C PRO A 240 -6.06 -33.38 19.61
N HIS A 241 -5.91 -32.98 18.34
CA HIS A 241 -5.24 -31.74 17.94
C HIS A 241 -5.68 -31.28 16.54
N VAL A 242 -5.46 -30.00 16.24
CA VAL A 242 -5.64 -29.39 14.91
C VAL A 242 -4.28 -29.06 14.29
N GLY A 243 -4.23 -28.62 13.03
CA GLY A 243 -2.99 -28.29 12.33
C GLY A 243 -2.03 -27.38 13.12
N ARG A 244 -2.56 -26.36 13.79
CA ARG A 244 -1.80 -25.40 14.62
C ARG A 244 -1.20 -26.02 15.89
N THR A 245 -1.90 -26.93 16.55
CA THR A 245 -1.51 -27.58 17.82
C THR A 245 -0.92 -28.98 17.61
N CYS A 246 -0.54 -29.32 16.38
CA CYS A 246 -0.04 -30.63 16.01
C CYS A 246 1.27 -31.00 16.74
N PRO A 247 1.39 -32.19 17.37
CA PRO A 247 2.65 -32.62 18.01
C PRO A 247 3.78 -32.91 17.02
N GLY A 248 3.47 -32.98 15.71
CA GLY A 248 4.40 -33.40 14.68
C GLY A 248 4.61 -34.92 14.66
N ASP A 249 5.52 -35.36 13.79
CA ASP A 249 5.98 -36.75 13.71
C ASP A 249 7.42 -36.78 13.17
N ALA A 250 8.38 -36.99 14.07
CA ALA A 250 9.80 -37.03 13.71
C ALA A 250 10.16 -38.22 12.80
N ALA A 251 9.40 -39.32 12.84
CA ALA A 251 9.63 -40.47 11.97
C ALA A 251 9.16 -40.20 10.52
N GLN A 252 8.24 -39.25 10.33
CA GLN A 252 7.79 -38.77 9.02
C GLN A 252 8.35 -37.39 8.63
N GLY A 253 9.31 -36.85 9.41
CA GLY A 253 9.92 -35.53 9.14
C GLY A 253 8.96 -34.34 9.31
N ILE A 254 7.85 -34.53 10.04
CA ILE A 254 6.81 -33.52 10.25
C ILE A 254 7.14 -32.73 11.52
N SER A 255 7.38 -31.43 11.37
CA SER A 255 7.64 -30.55 12.52
C SER A 255 6.35 -30.29 13.33
N PRO A 256 6.47 -30.02 14.64
CA PRO A 256 5.34 -29.60 15.46
C PRO A 256 4.66 -28.33 14.92
N GLY A 257 3.37 -28.21 15.23
CA GLY A 257 2.52 -27.07 14.92
C GLY A 257 3.04 -25.78 15.58
N ARG A 258 2.67 -24.65 14.98
CA ARG A 258 3.10 -23.31 15.43
C ARG A 258 2.76 -23.04 16.90
N ASP A 259 1.62 -23.56 17.33
CA ASP A 259 1.04 -23.34 18.66
C ASP A 259 1.11 -24.63 19.52
N TYR A 260 1.95 -25.60 19.13
CA TYR A 260 2.18 -26.81 19.91
C TYR A 260 3.06 -26.53 21.13
N VAL A 261 2.44 -26.57 22.31
CA VAL A 261 3.15 -26.61 23.60
C VAL A 261 3.28 -28.08 24.02
N PRO A 262 4.50 -28.61 24.22
CA PRO A 262 4.68 -29.95 24.75
C PRO A 262 4.05 -30.05 26.14
N GLN A 263 3.03 -30.90 26.32
CA GLN A 263 2.48 -31.11 27.65
C GLN A 263 3.52 -31.79 28.56
N PRO A 264 3.82 -31.25 29.75
CA PRO A 264 4.62 -31.97 30.73
C PRO A 264 3.88 -33.25 31.14
N GLN A 265 4.61 -34.36 31.22
CA GLN A 265 4.03 -35.64 31.63
C GLN A 265 3.34 -35.51 32.99
N VAL A 266 2.08 -35.93 33.05
CA VAL A 266 1.22 -35.72 34.23
C VAL A 266 1.78 -36.42 35.47
N GLN A 267 2.31 -35.64 36.40
CA GLN A 267 2.26 -36.00 37.82
C GLN A 267 1.11 -35.22 38.46
N VAL A 268 0.15 -35.95 39.03
CA VAL A 268 -1.12 -35.40 39.48
C VAL A 268 -0.95 -34.55 40.74
N LYS A 269 -1.29 -33.25 40.65
CA LYS A 269 -1.76 -32.48 41.81
C LYS A 269 -2.74 -31.38 41.36
N ARG A 270 -3.84 -31.23 42.10
CA ARG A 270 -5.00 -30.39 41.74
C ARG A 270 -4.76 -28.90 42.01
N GLU A 271 -5.09 -28.05 41.02
CA GLU A 271 -5.85 -26.77 41.07
C GLU A 271 -5.49 -25.62 42.05
N PRO A 272 -5.99 -24.37 41.83
CA PRO A 272 -6.63 -23.78 40.63
C PRO A 272 -6.14 -22.35 40.22
N ALA A 273 -6.70 -21.88 39.09
CA ALA A 273 -6.97 -20.47 38.69
C ALA A 273 -5.81 -19.53 38.25
N GLY A 274 -5.99 -18.91 37.07
CA GLY A 274 -5.09 -17.85 36.57
C GLY A 274 -5.36 -17.34 35.15
N ALA A 275 -6.33 -16.42 35.01
CA ALA A 275 -6.48 -15.38 33.96
C ALA A 275 -6.35 -15.73 32.44
N VAL A 276 -7.45 -15.49 31.70
CA VAL A 276 -7.46 -15.30 30.24
C VAL A 276 -7.13 -13.85 29.90
N MET A 277 -6.31 -13.61 28.88
CA MET A 277 -6.13 -12.30 28.23
C MET A 277 -6.16 -12.44 26.70
N LEU A 278 -7.15 -11.83 26.07
CA LEU A 278 -7.30 -11.76 24.62
C LEU A 278 -6.53 -10.56 24.05
N LEU A 279 -5.81 -10.77 22.94
CA LEU A 279 -5.23 -9.70 22.11
C LEU A 279 -5.46 -10.02 20.61
N PRO A 280 -5.45 -9.00 19.73
CA PRO A 280 -6.42 -8.96 18.63
C PRO A 280 -6.01 -9.69 17.34
N VAL A 281 -7.05 -10.03 16.58
CA VAL A 281 -7.05 -10.63 15.24
C VAL A 281 -6.05 -9.95 14.28
N ARG A 282 -5.27 -10.79 13.58
CA ARG A 282 -4.46 -10.39 12.43
C ARG A 282 -4.53 -11.48 11.36
N ASN A 283 -4.75 -11.04 10.12
CA ASN A 283 -5.25 -11.83 8.98
C ASN A 283 -4.60 -13.21 8.78
N ASP A 284 -5.44 -14.25 8.88
CA ASP A 284 -5.76 -15.21 7.80
C ASP A 284 -4.66 -15.52 6.76
N ASP A 285 -3.77 -16.44 7.13
CA ASP A 285 -3.05 -17.30 6.20
C ASP A 285 -3.78 -18.66 6.19
N GLY A 286 -4.33 -19.08 5.05
CA GLY A 286 -5.31 -20.19 4.93
C GLY A 286 -4.81 -21.62 5.20
N GLU A 287 -4.14 -21.86 6.32
CA GLU A 287 -3.79 -23.18 6.87
C GLU A 287 -4.82 -23.70 7.92
N ASP A 288 -5.89 -22.94 8.16
CA ASP A 288 -6.85 -23.21 9.24
C ASP A 288 -7.81 -24.36 8.89
N GLN A 289 -7.47 -25.53 9.43
CA GLN A 289 -8.41 -26.63 9.62
C GLN A 289 -9.55 -26.16 10.54
N PRO A 290 -10.84 -26.40 10.19
CA PRO A 290 -11.95 -25.97 11.04
C PRO A 290 -11.87 -26.59 12.43
N ASP A 291 -12.15 -25.78 13.45
CA ASP A 291 -12.10 -26.19 14.85
C ASP A 291 -13.13 -27.28 15.16
N LEU A 292 -12.77 -28.18 16.09
CA LEU A 292 -13.51 -29.40 16.39
C LEU A 292 -14.66 -29.22 17.42
N TYR A 293 -15.07 -27.98 17.71
CA TYR A 293 -16.15 -27.67 18.62
C TYR A 293 -17.29 -26.97 17.87
N PRO A 294 -18.52 -27.51 17.89
CA PRO A 294 -19.71 -26.74 17.54
C PRO A 294 -19.88 -25.59 18.53
N ASP A 295 -20.35 -24.44 18.07
CA ASP A 295 -20.77 -23.35 18.95
C ASP A 295 -21.99 -23.80 19.78
N ASP A 296 -21.81 -23.97 21.09
CA ASP A 296 -22.92 -24.11 22.03
C ASP A 296 -23.60 -22.73 22.20
N GLU A 297 -24.75 -22.56 21.55
CA GLU A 297 -25.67 -21.44 21.77
C GLU A 297 -26.24 -21.50 23.20
N ASP A 298 -25.81 -20.59 24.10
CA ASP A 298 -26.61 -19.91 25.14
C ASP A 298 -25.73 -19.34 26.28
N GLN A 299 -25.53 -18.02 26.33
CA GLN A 299 -25.42 -17.31 27.63
C GLN A 299 -25.84 -15.83 27.50
N PRO A 300 -26.60 -15.25 28.48
CA PRO A 300 -27.50 -14.12 28.21
C PRO A 300 -26.93 -12.72 28.48
N ASP A 301 -27.71 -11.72 28.06
CA ASP A 301 -27.50 -10.27 28.23
C ASP A 301 -26.93 -9.84 29.60
N LEU A 302 -25.93 -8.95 29.55
CA LEU A 302 -25.51 -8.13 30.69
C LEU A 302 -25.40 -6.63 30.30
N PRO A 303 -25.74 -5.70 31.22
CA PRO A 303 -26.18 -4.35 30.87
C PRO A 303 -25.03 -3.31 30.70
N PRO A 304 -25.30 -2.16 30.04
CA PRO A 304 -24.29 -1.15 29.74
C PRO A 304 -23.93 -0.25 30.93
N ARG A 305 -22.63 -0.17 31.24
CA ARG A 305 -21.96 0.77 32.17
C ARG A 305 -20.48 0.84 31.75
N PHE A 306 -19.76 1.97 31.72
CA PHE A 306 -20.01 3.32 32.24
C PHE A 306 -19.41 4.39 31.29
N THR A 307 -19.98 5.59 31.27
CA THR A 307 -19.38 6.79 30.65
C THR A 307 -18.52 7.58 31.65
N ALA A 308 -17.27 7.89 31.28
CA ALA A 308 -16.47 9.01 31.79
C ALA A 308 -15.43 9.35 30.70
N ALA A 309 -15.47 10.50 30.02
CA ALA A 309 -15.19 11.84 30.53
C ALA A 309 -13.70 12.03 30.92
N PHE A 310 -12.92 12.55 29.97
CA PHE A 310 -11.77 13.41 30.30
C PHE A 310 -11.93 14.73 29.54
N ALA A 311 -11.90 15.82 30.31
CA ALA A 311 -12.18 17.17 29.84
C ALA A 311 -10.89 17.94 29.53
N ASN A 312 -11.08 19.08 28.86
CA ASN A 312 -10.14 20.17 28.66
C ASN A 312 -9.07 20.33 29.75
N ILE A 313 -7.83 20.53 29.33
CA ILE A 313 -6.88 21.37 30.05
C ILE A 313 -6.73 22.65 29.24
N HIS A 314 -7.37 23.72 29.71
CA HIS A 314 -7.15 25.08 29.21
C HIS A 314 -7.12 26.02 30.43
N THR A 315 -5.93 26.54 30.71
CA THR A 315 -5.61 27.55 31.73
C THR A 315 -4.38 28.31 31.20
N SER A 316 -4.31 29.63 30.98
CA SER A 316 -5.08 30.78 31.52
C SER A 316 -5.17 30.69 33.05
N THR A 317 -4.50 31.49 33.88
CA THR A 317 -4.16 32.93 33.86
C THR A 317 -2.89 33.16 34.73
N ASP A 318 -2.19 34.30 34.87
CA ASP A 318 -2.16 35.70 34.35
C ASP A 318 -0.71 36.22 34.63
N ASP A 319 -0.01 37.14 33.94
CA ASP A 319 -0.22 38.55 33.48
C ASP A 319 0.78 39.52 34.22
N TYR A 320 1.08 40.68 33.61
CA TYR A 320 1.71 41.91 34.19
C TYR A 320 3.23 42.04 34.55
N PHE A 321 3.98 42.73 33.67
CA PHE A 321 4.64 44.07 33.81
C PHE A 321 5.64 44.26 32.63
N ASP A 322 5.44 45.19 31.68
CA ASP A 322 5.94 46.60 31.67
C ASP A 322 7.40 46.73 32.19
N ASP A 323 8.38 47.29 31.48
CA ASP A 323 8.41 48.65 30.90
C ASP A 323 9.62 48.89 29.93
N ASP A 324 9.69 50.08 29.33
CA ASP A 324 10.65 50.66 28.35
C ASP A 324 12.17 50.35 28.46
N THR A 325 12.90 50.28 27.34
CA THR A 325 13.80 51.37 26.82
C THR A 325 14.65 50.99 25.58
N ASP A 326 14.91 52.01 24.73
CA ASP A 326 15.86 52.15 23.59
C ASP A 326 15.77 51.19 22.36
#